data_AF-A0A7S4SJJ4-F1
#
_entry.id   AF-A0A7S4SJJ4-F1
#
_cell.length_a   1.000
_cell.length_b   1.000
_cell.length_c   1.000
_cell.angle_alpha   90.00
_cell.angle_beta   90.00
_cell.angle_gamma   90.00
#
_symmetry.space_group_name_H-M   'P 1'
#
loop_
_entity.id
_entity.type
_entity.pdbx_description
1 polymer ?
#
loop_
_entity_poly.entity_id
_entity_poly.type
_entity_poly.pdbx_seq_one_letter_code
_entity_poly.pdbx_strand_id
1 'polypeptide(L)'
;AETPIRQAEAEGAEEFHEVQEEAEELQAEEASGAGEEAVISPLQAARPAPINEPDEEGEEVAFEGQVEALGPLVVPQRIERQVAKHATRGRGEASHRFECPDCGERFRDWNTCLEHYKDTCHMDVSSETAVAEARSMSKPILFQCAECFEGFPSWHECKTHLEESGHLAWADKGTQRLLCMPPDIEAVDPEPEMEEKTEKAEKARKAQTAAQEQMIKRKVKALQEERRREHKAKQKAEKEEKTGQERANGEQPAASEEKTEKAEKARKAQTAAQEQMIKRKVKALQEEASQGRQPKTLLNNAIAKFVRRCLKKNDIVYTQVESKDGTFKVEVSLNTFREESEALKDLKSLRFRGGAAKTAKEAANLAAEEALRALAAAAAVEKASSTTAGDKAAEVAQVLQDASPPPP
;
A
#
# COMPACT_ATOMS: atom_id res chain seq x y z
N ALA A 1 -17.12 -43.50 27.50
CA ALA A 1 -16.38 -42.91 26.36
C ALA A 1 -16.96 -41.58 25.87
N GLU A 2 -18.13 -41.14 26.35
CA GLU A 2 -18.74 -39.85 25.93
C GLU A 2 -18.47 -38.67 26.87
N THR A 3 -17.84 -38.90 28.01
CA THR A 3 -17.54 -37.85 29.01
C THR A 3 -16.46 -36.84 28.60
N PRO A 4 -15.35 -37.18 27.91
CA PRO A 4 -14.28 -36.22 27.64
C PRO A 4 -14.60 -35.23 26.51
N ILE A 5 -15.58 -35.51 25.64
CA ILE A 5 -15.96 -34.61 24.54
C ILE A 5 -16.78 -33.43 25.07
N ARG A 6 -17.65 -33.65 26.06
CA ARG A 6 -18.46 -32.59 26.67
C ARG A 6 -17.65 -31.64 27.56
N GLN A 7 -16.53 -32.10 28.14
CA GLN A 7 -15.63 -31.21 28.88
C GLN A 7 -14.86 -30.28 27.94
N ALA A 8 -14.38 -30.78 26.80
CA ALA A 8 -13.71 -29.92 25.81
C ALA A 8 -14.65 -28.88 25.16
N GLU A 9 -15.94 -29.21 24.99
CA GLU A 9 -16.94 -28.23 24.50
C GLU A 9 -17.32 -27.17 25.55
N ALA A 10 -17.21 -27.48 26.85
CA ALA A 10 -17.47 -26.53 27.92
C ALA A 10 -16.30 -25.56 28.13
N GLU A 11 -15.06 -26.07 28.10
CA GLU A 11 -13.85 -25.25 28.24
C GLU A 11 -13.69 -24.28 27.07
N GLY A 12 -14.02 -24.69 25.84
CA GLY A 12 -14.01 -23.80 24.67
C GLY A 12 -15.13 -22.75 24.66
N ALA A 13 -16.19 -22.93 25.45
CA ALA A 13 -17.28 -21.95 25.56
C ALA A 13 -16.96 -20.85 26.58
N GLU A 14 -16.20 -21.15 27.65
CA GLU A 14 -15.73 -20.15 28.61
C GLU A 14 -14.66 -19.23 27.98
N GLU A 15 -13.70 -19.81 27.23
CA GLU A 15 -12.66 -19.02 26.55
C GLU A 15 -13.24 -18.06 25.49
N PHE A 16 -14.35 -18.44 24.84
CA PHE A 16 -15.02 -17.56 23.88
C PHE A 16 -15.78 -16.39 24.55
N HIS A 17 -16.28 -16.59 25.77
CA HIS A 17 -17.00 -15.56 26.51
C HIS A 17 -16.06 -14.48 27.06
N GLU A 18 -14.87 -14.89 27.53
CA GLU A 18 -13.83 -13.98 28.03
C GLU A 18 -13.29 -13.05 26.92
N VAL A 19 -13.03 -13.59 25.73
CA VAL A 19 -12.61 -12.78 24.56
C VAL A 19 -13.70 -11.82 24.09
N GLN A 20 -14.98 -12.16 24.29
CA GLN A 20 -16.09 -11.29 23.91
C GLN A 20 -16.28 -10.14 24.91
N GLU A 21 -16.04 -10.38 26.20
CA GLU A 21 -16.10 -9.35 27.25
C GLU A 21 -14.96 -8.33 27.11
N GLU A 22 -13.72 -8.77 26.84
CA GLU A 22 -12.60 -7.87 26.54
C GLU A 22 -12.86 -7.00 25.30
N ALA A 23 -13.54 -7.54 24.29
CA ALA A 23 -13.86 -6.80 23.07
C ALA A 23 -14.95 -5.74 23.28
N GLU A 24 -15.88 -5.95 24.20
CA GLU A 24 -16.90 -4.96 24.58
C GLU A 24 -16.31 -3.84 25.45
N GLU A 25 -15.35 -4.16 26.34
CA GLU A 25 -14.66 -3.15 27.16
C GLU A 25 -13.83 -2.18 26.30
N LEU A 26 -13.10 -2.69 25.31
CA LEU A 26 -12.34 -1.85 24.37
C LEU A 26 -13.23 -0.94 23.51
N GLN A 27 -14.44 -1.39 23.15
CA GLN A 27 -15.40 -0.54 22.43
C GLN A 27 -16.02 0.54 23.32
N ALA A 28 -16.17 0.28 24.62
CA ALA A 28 -16.65 1.26 25.58
C ALA A 28 -15.62 2.37 25.83
N GLU A 29 -14.33 2.05 25.86
CA GLU A 29 -13.26 3.06 26.00
C GLU A 29 -13.19 3.99 24.78
N GLU A 30 -13.28 3.47 23.55
CA GLU A 30 -13.32 4.29 22.32
C GLU A 30 -14.55 5.22 22.27
N ALA A 31 -15.68 4.81 22.83
CA ALA A 31 -16.88 5.64 22.90
C ALA A 31 -16.78 6.79 23.91
N SER A 32 -15.90 6.66 24.92
CA SER A 32 -15.74 7.67 25.98
C SER A 32 -14.75 8.79 25.66
N GLY A 33 -13.89 8.62 24.65
CA GLY A 33 -12.83 9.57 24.28
C GLY A 33 -13.22 10.71 23.33
N ALA A 34 -14.49 10.83 22.93
CA ALA A 34 -14.93 11.78 21.90
C ALA A 34 -15.40 13.16 22.41
N GLY A 35 -15.04 13.56 23.64
CA GLY A 35 -15.73 14.63 24.36
C GLY A 35 -14.87 15.78 24.87
N GLU A 36 -13.89 16.31 24.12
CA GLU A 36 -13.22 17.57 24.49
C GLU A 36 -12.64 18.32 23.28
N GLU A 37 -13.50 18.73 22.33
CA GLU A 37 -13.13 19.78 21.37
C GLU A 37 -13.40 21.16 21.97
N ALA A 38 -12.31 21.85 22.30
CA ALA A 38 -12.31 23.23 22.75
C ALA A 38 -12.87 24.17 21.66
N VAL A 39 -13.93 24.88 22.04
CA VAL A 39 -14.58 25.93 21.25
C VAL A 39 -13.63 27.13 21.11
N ILE A 40 -13.02 27.30 19.93
CA ILE A 40 -12.35 28.55 19.54
C ILE A 40 -13.31 29.34 18.65
N SER A 41 -13.72 30.52 19.15
CA SER A 41 -14.63 31.45 18.48
C SER A 41 -14.00 32.09 17.21
N PRO A 42 -14.81 32.46 16.21
CA PRO A 42 -14.32 33.06 14.97
C PRO A 42 -14.10 34.57 15.14
N LEU A 43 -12.85 35.02 14.97
CA LEU A 43 -12.51 36.44 14.92
C LEU A 43 -12.93 37.06 13.57
N GLN A 44 -13.41 38.30 13.67
CA GLN A 44 -14.13 39.06 12.65
C GLN A 44 -13.24 39.54 11.50
N ALA A 45 -13.87 39.63 10.32
CA ALA A 45 -13.32 40.19 9.09
C ALA A 45 -13.04 41.70 9.23
N ALA A 46 -11.79 42.10 9.02
CA ALA A 46 -11.38 43.50 8.89
C ALA A 46 -11.49 43.98 7.43
N ARG A 47 -12.15 45.13 7.25
CA ARG A 47 -12.25 45.89 6.00
C ARG A 47 -10.93 46.62 5.69
N PRO A 48 -10.57 46.84 4.41
CA PRO A 48 -9.46 47.72 4.07
C PRO A 48 -9.86 49.20 4.18
N ALA A 49 -9.04 49.99 4.85
CA ALA A 49 -9.10 51.46 4.88
C ALA A 49 -8.15 52.07 3.83
N PRO A 50 -8.37 53.33 3.42
CA PRO A 50 -7.78 53.90 2.21
C PRO A 50 -6.35 54.42 2.40
N ILE A 51 -5.61 54.37 1.29
CA ILE A 51 -4.25 54.86 1.11
C ILE A 51 -4.26 56.40 1.16
N ASN A 52 -3.53 56.98 2.10
CA ASN A 52 -3.08 58.37 2.05
C ASN A 52 -1.55 58.37 1.98
N GLU A 53 -1.01 59.10 1.01
CA GLU A 53 0.41 59.42 0.88
C GLU A 53 0.80 60.43 1.97
N PRO A 54 1.99 60.31 2.59
CA PRO A 54 2.57 61.41 3.33
C PRO A 54 3.78 62.00 2.59
N ASP A 55 3.77 63.33 2.56
CA ASP A 55 4.88 64.20 2.19
C ASP A 55 6.09 64.02 3.11
N GLU A 56 7.26 64.27 2.52
CA GLU A 56 8.56 64.35 3.16
C GLU A 56 8.57 65.37 4.30
N GLU A 57 8.98 64.94 5.50
CA GLU A 57 10.03 65.59 6.30
C GLU A 57 10.32 64.76 7.56
N GLY A 58 11.60 64.60 7.86
CA GLY A 58 12.15 63.57 8.75
C GLY A 58 11.71 63.68 10.21
N GLU A 59 11.11 62.60 10.70
CA GLU A 59 10.94 62.29 12.11
C GLU A 59 11.49 60.87 12.33
N GLU A 60 12.39 60.68 13.29
CA GLU A 60 12.88 59.35 13.68
C GLU A 60 11.70 58.58 14.28
N VAL A 61 10.93 57.94 13.41
CA VAL A 61 9.85 57.04 13.81
C VAL A 61 10.52 55.87 14.49
N ALA A 62 10.45 55.84 15.82
CA ALA A 62 10.70 54.64 16.59
C ALA A 62 9.82 53.55 15.95
N PHE A 63 10.46 52.66 15.19
CA PHE A 63 9.86 51.42 14.74
C PHE A 63 9.61 50.65 16.04
N GLU A 64 8.48 50.93 16.69
CA GLU A 64 7.73 49.94 17.47
C GLU A 64 7.30 48.89 16.45
N GLY A 65 8.30 48.15 15.96
CA GLY A 65 8.14 47.00 15.13
C GLY A 65 7.24 46.11 15.94
N GLN A 66 6.03 45.99 15.45
CA GLN A 66 5.04 45.03 15.88
C GLN A 66 5.64 43.66 15.60
N VAL A 67 6.57 43.25 16.46
CA VAL A 67 7.00 41.87 16.65
C VAL A 67 5.80 41.26 17.34
N GLU A 68 4.73 41.05 16.55
CA GLU A 68 3.73 40.05 16.85
C GLU A 68 4.56 38.81 17.17
N ALA A 69 4.61 38.48 18.46
CA ALA A 69 5.46 37.44 18.99
C ALA A 69 5.23 36.24 18.10
N LEU A 70 6.23 35.88 17.30
CA LEU A 70 6.14 34.77 16.36
C LEU A 70 5.76 33.57 17.20
N GLY A 71 4.46 33.23 17.17
CA GLY A 71 3.96 32.09 17.91
C GLY A 71 4.79 30.87 17.51
N PRO A 72 4.93 29.89 18.41
CA PRO A 72 5.64 28.66 18.09
C PRO A 72 5.17 28.14 16.73
N LEU A 73 6.08 28.03 15.77
CA LEU A 73 5.75 27.57 14.43
C LEU A 73 5.23 26.13 14.56
N VAL A 74 3.93 25.92 14.39
CA VAL A 74 3.35 24.58 14.42
C VAL A 74 3.71 23.86 13.13
N VAL A 75 4.75 23.03 13.18
CA VAL A 75 5.14 22.20 12.04
C VAL A 75 4.16 21.01 11.96
N PRO A 76 3.53 20.77 10.80
CA PRO A 76 2.69 19.58 10.66
C PRO A 76 3.53 18.29 10.80
N GLN A 77 3.08 17.32 11.61
CA GLN A 77 3.78 16.04 11.87
C GLN A 77 4.27 15.31 10.61
N ARG A 78 3.53 15.44 9.50
CA ARG A 78 3.93 14.84 8.21
C ARG A 78 5.25 15.40 7.70
N ILE A 79 5.48 16.71 7.89
CA ILE A 79 6.70 17.39 7.47
C ILE A 79 7.85 16.98 8.39
N GLU A 80 7.63 16.90 9.70
CA GLU A 80 8.63 16.43 10.68
C GLU A 80 9.14 15.03 10.33
N ARG A 81 8.23 14.08 10.07
CA ARG A 81 8.61 12.72 9.63
C ARG A 81 9.36 12.73 8.30
N GLN A 82 9.04 13.64 7.38
CA GLN A 82 9.76 13.76 6.12
C GLN A 82 11.18 14.31 6.31
N VAL A 83 11.34 15.31 7.19
CA VAL A 83 12.65 15.88 7.53
C VAL A 83 13.49 14.83 8.26
N ALA A 84 12.94 14.15 9.25
CA ALA A 84 13.61 13.05 9.95
C ALA A 84 14.07 11.95 8.97
N LYS A 85 13.18 11.52 8.06
CA LYS A 85 13.52 10.54 7.01
C LYS A 85 14.56 11.05 6.02
N HIS A 86 14.62 12.35 5.76
CA HIS A 86 15.63 12.93 4.86
C HIS A 86 16.98 13.06 5.56
N ALA A 87 16.99 13.45 6.84
CA ALA A 87 18.20 13.57 7.65
C ALA A 87 18.93 12.24 7.82
N THR A 88 18.19 11.12 7.77
CA THR A 88 18.73 9.76 7.81
C THR A 88 19.10 9.22 6.42
N ARG A 89 18.67 9.86 5.33
CA ARG A 89 18.94 9.43 3.95
C ARG A 89 20.32 9.89 3.49
N GLY A 90 21.31 9.00 3.48
CA GLY A 90 22.65 9.28 2.95
C GLY A 90 23.80 8.93 3.88
N ARG A 91 23.50 8.35 5.03
CA ARG A 91 24.50 7.79 5.93
C ARG A 91 24.48 6.26 5.75
N GLY A 92 25.64 5.66 5.54
CA GLY A 92 25.81 4.29 5.01
C GLY A 92 25.50 3.19 6.03
N GLU A 93 25.54 1.93 5.61
CA GLU A 93 25.23 0.77 6.46
C GLU A 93 26.29 0.55 7.57
N ALA A 94 25.87 0.45 8.84
CA ALA A 94 26.76 0.12 9.96
C ALA A 94 27.02 -1.37 9.95
N SER A 95 28.04 -1.74 9.20
CA SER A 95 28.62 -3.08 9.29
C SER A 95 29.39 -3.33 10.61
N HIS A 96 29.34 -2.44 11.61
CA HIS A 96 30.14 -2.53 12.83
C HIS A 96 29.35 -3.14 14.00
N ARG A 97 30.03 -3.94 14.82
CA ARG A 97 29.44 -4.60 16.00
C ARG A 97 30.01 -4.07 17.31
N PHE A 98 31.08 -3.29 17.25
CA PHE A 98 31.75 -2.73 18.40
C PHE A 98 32.15 -1.29 18.14
N GLU A 99 32.08 -0.44 19.15
CA GLU A 99 32.46 0.97 19.09
C GLU A 99 33.27 1.31 20.35
N CYS A 100 34.36 2.06 20.18
CA CYS A 100 35.14 2.55 21.31
C CYS A 100 34.44 3.74 21.96
N PRO A 101 34.13 3.72 23.27
CA PRO A 101 33.40 4.80 23.93
C PRO A 101 34.18 6.13 24.00
N ASP A 102 35.52 6.07 23.99
CA ASP A 102 36.36 7.26 24.13
C ASP A 102 36.60 8.00 22.81
N CYS A 103 36.72 7.28 21.69
CA CYS A 103 37.08 7.87 20.40
C CYS A 103 36.02 7.69 19.29
N GLY A 104 34.99 6.87 19.50
CA GLY A 104 33.94 6.58 18.51
C GLY A 104 34.44 5.79 17.30
N GLU A 105 35.64 5.19 17.34
CA GLU A 105 36.08 4.28 16.29
C GLU A 105 35.22 3.01 16.29
N ARG A 106 34.86 2.56 15.08
CA ARG A 106 33.89 1.50 14.85
C ARG A 106 34.58 0.26 14.28
N PHE A 107 34.30 -0.90 14.86
CA PHE A 107 34.94 -2.18 14.53
C PHE A 107 33.91 -3.24 14.16
N ARG A 108 34.21 -4.04 13.14
CA ARG A 108 33.37 -5.19 12.73
C ARG A 108 33.48 -6.36 13.69
N ASP A 109 34.67 -6.58 14.25
CA ASP A 109 35.02 -7.73 15.07
C ASP A 109 35.61 -7.31 16.42
N TRP A 110 35.33 -8.11 17.46
CA TRP A 110 35.80 -7.83 18.83
C TRP A 110 37.32 -7.80 18.93
N ASN A 111 38.02 -8.68 18.19
CA ASN A 111 39.46 -8.78 18.26
C ASN A 111 40.15 -7.48 17.80
N THR A 112 39.63 -6.85 16.74
CA THR A 112 40.15 -5.57 16.24
C THR A 112 39.87 -4.43 17.23
N CYS A 113 38.69 -4.43 17.87
CA CYS A 113 38.37 -3.48 18.94
C CYS A 113 39.29 -3.68 20.17
N LEU A 114 39.60 -4.93 20.51
CA LEU A 114 40.49 -5.28 21.62
C LEU A 114 41.94 -4.90 21.34
N GLU A 115 42.41 -5.09 20.10
CA GLU A 115 43.71 -4.58 19.66
C GLU A 115 43.76 -3.06 19.75
N HIS A 116 42.71 -2.36 19.30
CA HIS A 116 42.60 -0.91 19.49
C HIS A 116 42.75 -0.52 20.97
N TYR A 117 42.07 -1.20 21.91
CA TYR A 117 42.23 -0.90 23.35
C TYR A 117 43.64 -1.12 23.89
N LYS A 118 44.35 -2.13 23.38
CA LYS A 118 45.75 -2.37 23.77
C LYS A 118 46.66 -1.27 23.23
N ASP A 119 46.39 -0.77 22.04
CA ASP A 119 47.21 0.24 21.37
C ASP A 119 46.95 1.65 21.89
N THR A 120 45.69 2.00 22.16
CA THR A 120 45.29 3.35 22.60
C THR A 120 45.19 3.51 24.11
N CYS A 121 45.08 2.40 24.86
CA CYS A 121 44.86 2.40 26.30
C CYS A 121 43.60 3.17 26.75
N HIS A 122 42.59 3.30 25.88
CA HIS A 122 41.29 3.91 26.24
C HIS A 122 40.53 3.10 27.31
N MET A 123 40.72 1.78 27.34
CA MET A 123 40.19 0.92 28.40
C MET A 123 41.25 -0.06 28.91
N ASP A 124 41.18 -0.39 30.20
CA ASP A 124 42.00 -1.46 30.76
C ASP A 124 41.52 -2.82 30.24
N VAL A 125 42.43 -3.55 29.62
CA VAL A 125 42.21 -4.91 29.09
C VAL A 125 43.28 -5.88 29.61
N SER A 126 43.92 -5.54 30.73
CA SER A 126 45.00 -6.32 31.35
C SER A 126 44.51 -7.58 32.07
N SER A 127 43.25 -7.60 32.51
CA SER A 127 42.62 -8.73 33.19
C SER A 127 41.40 -9.24 32.42
N GLU A 128 41.08 -10.52 32.58
CA GLU A 128 39.92 -11.14 31.91
C GLU A 128 38.59 -10.48 32.34
N THR A 129 38.50 -10.06 33.60
CA THR A 129 37.36 -9.28 34.11
C THR A 129 37.23 -7.92 33.42
N ALA A 130 38.35 -7.21 33.22
CA ALA A 130 38.36 -5.92 32.55
C ALA A 130 38.03 -6.07 31.05
N VAL A 131 38.48 -7.16 30.40
CA VAL A 131 38.09 -7.50 29.02
C VAL A 131 36.57 -7.74 28.90
N ALA A 132 35.95 -8.41 29.87
CA ALA A 132 34.50 -8.63 29.86
C ALA A 132 33.71 -7.32 30.04
N GLU A 133 34.19 -6.44 30.93
CA GLU A 133 33.61 -5.10 31.13
C GLU A 133 33.76 -4.22 29.89
N ALA A 134 34.96 -4.18 29.30
CA ALA A 134 35.23 -3.51 28.04
C ALA A 134 34.30 -4.01 26.93
N ARG A 135 34.10 -5.32 26.82
CA ARG A 135 33.19 -5.89 25.84
C ARG A 135 31.73 -5.49 26.05
N SER A 136 31.31 -5.33 27.30
CA SER A 136 29.96 -4.86 27.62
C SER A 136 29.78 -3.38 27.29
N MET A 137 30.81 -2.55 27.52
CA MET A 137 30.82 -1.12 27.20
C MET A 137 30.96 -0.84 25.70
N SER A 138 31.63 -1.73 24.96
CA SER A 138 31.87 -1.58 23.51
C SER A 138 30.69 -2.03 22.66
N LYS A 139 29.50 -2.25 23.24
CA LYS A 139 28.31 -2.57 22.45
C LYS A 139 28.04 -1.42 21.48
N PRO A 140 27.59 -1.73 20.26
CA PRO A 140 27.37 -0.69 19.26
C PRO A 140 26.27 0.25 19.78
N ILE A 141 26.49 1.55 19.63
CA ILE A 141 25.49 2.55 19.96
C ILE A 141 24.37 2.40 18.94
N LEU A 142 23.23 1.84 19.37
CA LEU A 142 22.10 1.61 18.48
C LEU A 142 21.15 2.80 18.37
N PHE A 143 21.23 3.73 19.31
CA PHE A 143 20.41 4.93 19.40
C PHE A 143 21.28 6.09 19.87
N GLN A 144 21.24 7.24 19.22
CA GLN A 144 21.97 8.43 19.63
C GLN A 144 21.01 9.61 19.70
N CYS A 145 20.94 10.30 20.84
CA CYS A 145 20.10 11.48 20.98
C CYS A 145 20.53 12.57 19.99
N ALA A 146 19.59 13.10 19.20
CA ALA A 146 19.90 14.10 18.18
C ALA A 146 20.26 15.49 18.76
N GLU A 147 19.96 15.75 20.04
CA GLU A 147 20.23 17.02 20.70
C GLU A 147 21.55 17.00 21.50
N CYS A 148 21.79 15.98 22.32
CA CYS A 148 23.01 15.88 23.15
C CYS A 148 24.06 14.89 22.66
N PHE A 149 23.77 14.12 21.61
CA PHE A 149 24.65 13.08 21.04
C PHE A 149 25.01 11.92 21.99
N GLU A 150 24.32 11.79 23.12
CA GLU A 150 24.48 10.64 24.01
C GLU A 150 24.00 9.35 23.32
N GLY A 151 24.80 8.30 23.42
CA GLY A 151 24.58 7.01 22.78
C GLY A 151 23.98 5.97 23.73
N PHE A 152 23.04 5.19 23.22
CA PHE A 152 22.29 4.17 23.95
C PHE A 152 22.33 2.84 23.19
N PRO A 153 22.47 1.71 23.90
CA PRO A 153 22.44 0.38 23.31
C PRO A 153 21.02 -0.08 22.96
N SER A 154 19.98 0.56 23.50
CA SER A 154 18.58 0.18 23.28
C SER A 154 17.68 1.40 23.11
N TRP A 155 16.57 1.22 22.38
CA TRP A 155 15.58 2.31 22.21
C TRP A 155 14.92 2.67 23.54
N HIS A 156 14.75 1.69 24.44
CA HIS A 156 14.16 1.92 25.75
C HIS A 156 14.99 2.91 26.58
N GLU A 157 16.31 2.69 26.66
CA GLU A 157 17.22 3.60 27.38
C GLU A 157 17.25 4.99 26.73
N CYS A 158 17.31 5.07 25.40
CA CYS A 158 17.23 6.35 24.69
C CYS A 158 15.90 7.06 24.98
N LYS A 159 14.78 6.33 25.01
CA LYS A 159 13.45 6.89 25.29
C LYS A 159 13.36 7.45 26.70
N THR A 160 13.86 6.71 27.70
CA THR A 160 13.91 7.19 29.08
C THR A 160 14.74 8.47 29.18
N HIS A 161 15.89 8.52 28.51
CA HIS A 161 16.69 9.75 28.42
C HIS A 161 15.90 10.92 27.81
N LEU A 162 15.16 10.71 26.71
CA LEU A 162 14.35 11.78 26.09
C LEU A 162 13.25 12.29 27.05
N GLU A 163 12.64 11.38 27.82
CA GLU A 163 11.60 11.73 28.81
C GLU A 163 12.16 12.49 30.01
N GLU A 164 13.37 12.14 30.48
CA GLU A 164 14.02 12.80 31.63
C GLU A 164 14.66 14.15 31.27
N SER A 165 15.28 14.24 30.10
CA SER A 165 15.96 15.46 29.62
C SER A 165 15.02 16.47 28.98
N GLY A 166 13.87 16.03 28.48
CA GLY A 166 12.98 16.84 27.65
C GLY A 166 13.49 17.08 26.22
N HIS A 167 14.57 16.40 25.80
CA HIS A 167 15.05 16.45 24.42
C HIS A 167 13.99 15.90 23.47
N LEU A 168 13.82 16.56 22.31
CA LEU A 168 12.82 16.19 21.31
C LEU A 168 11.38 16.07 21.86
N ALA A 169 11.04 16.75 22.96
CA ALA A 169 9.68 16.74 23.52
C ALA A 169 8.61 17.28 22.53
N TRP A 170 9.04 18.03 21.52
CA TRP A 170 8.20 18.52 20.43
C TRP A 170 7.84 17.44 19.40
N ALA A 171 8.63 16.37 19.28
CA ALA A 171 8.46 15.34 18.28
C ALA A 171 7.58 14.18 18.78
N ASP A 172 6.76 13.60 17.91
CA ASP A 172 6.02 12.37 18.24
C ASP A 172 6.97 11.17 18.44
N LYS A 173 6.54 10.15 19.19
CA LYS A 173 7.38 8.96 19.51
C LYS A 173 7.98 8.27 18.27
N GLY A 174 7.26 8.28 17.14
CA GLY A 174 7.77 7.74 15.88
C GLY A 174 8.86 8.60 15.27
N THR A 175 8.69 9.93 15.32
CA THR A 175 9.69 10.90 14.88
C THR A 175 10.92 10.91 15.79
N GLN A 176 10.75 10.85 17.11
CA GLN A 176 11.85 10.69 18.07
C GLN A 176 12.70 9.47 17.75
N ARG A 177 12.06 8.31 17.51
CA ARG A 177 12.79 7.09 17.13
C ARG A 177 13.56 7.25 15.83
N LEU A 178 12.96 7.88 14.82
CA LEU A 178 13.63 8.10 13.52
C LEU A 178 14.80 9.07 13.62
N LEU A 179 14.72 10.09 14.48
CA LEU A 179 15.80 11.06 14.69
C LEU A 179 16.94 10.48 15.53
N CYS A 180 16.60 9.64 16.51
CA CYS A 180 17.58 9.02 17.40
C CYS A 180 18.15 7.71 16.89
N MET A 181 17.58 7.09 15.86
CA MET A 181 18.18 5.91 15.26
C MET A 181 19.39 6.35 14.44
N PRO A 182 20.62 5.87 14.75
CA PRO A 182 21.76 6.04 13.92
C PRO A 182 21.33 5.50 12.57
N PRO A 183 21.58 6.26 11.52
CA PRO A 183 21.17 5.93 10.16
C PRO A 183 21.69 4.58 9.67
N ASP A 184 22.68 4.05 10.38
CA ASP A 184 23.50 2.94 9.97
C ASP A 184 22.85 1.59 10.35
N ILE A 185 21.85 1.59 11.23
CA ILE A 185 21.08 0.40 11.59
C ILE A 185 19.84 0.39 10.71
N GLU A 186 19.79 -0.51 9.73
CA GLU A 186 18.50 -0.91 9.18
C GLU A 186 17.61 -1.20 10.38
N ALA A 187 16.43 -0.59 10.43
CA ALA A 187 15.45 -0.91 11.46
C ALA A 187 15.26 -2.43 11.43
N VAL A 188 16.00 -3.13 12.29
CA VAL A 188 15.72 -4.50 12.65
C VAL A 188 14.25 -4.45 12.99
N ASP A 189 13.47 -5.24 12.24
CA ASP A 189 12.02 -5.25 12.32
C ASP A 189 11.61 -5.05 13.77
N PRO A 190 10.75 -4.05 14.05
CA PRO A 190 10.48 -3.62 15.41
C PRO A 190 10.29 -4.85 16.30
N GLU A 191 11.07 -4.93 17.38
CA GLU A 191 11.02 -6.04 18.33
C GLU A 191 9.57 -6.54 18.56
N PRO A 192 9.39 -7.86 18.77
CA PRO A 192 8.11 -8.58 18.62
C PRO A 192 6.93 -8.08 19.48
N GLU A 193 7.10 -7.09 20.34
CA GLU A 193 5.99 -6.43 21.06
C GLU A 193 5.03 -5.68 20.12
N MET A 194 5.50 -5.22 18.95
CA MET A 194 4.60 -4.73 17.89
C MET A 194 4.11 -5.86 16.97
N GLU A 195 4.88 -6.94 16.83
CA GLU A 195 4.43 -8.12 16.09
C GLU A 195 3.20 -8.73 16.72
N GLU A 196 3.12 -8.85 18.05
CA GLU A 196 1.94 -9.41 18.72
C GLU A 196 0.67 -8.60 18.45
N LYS A 197 0.75 -7.26 18.44
CA LYS A 197 -0.40 -6.41 18.07
C LYS A 197 -0.76 -6.54 16.59
N THR A 198 0.24 -6.62 15.71
CA THR A 198 -0.02 -6.80 14.27
C THR A 198 -0.51 -8.22 13.93
N GLU A 199 -0.06 -9.23 14.66
CA GLU A 199 -0.46 -10.62 14.52
C GLU A 199 -1.86 -10.84 15.09
N LYS A 200 -2.20 -10.20 16.22
CA LYS A 200 -3.59 -10.16 16.75
C LYS A 200 -4.52 -9.46 15.74
N ALA A 201 -4.10 -8.34 15.15
CA ALA A 201 -4.87 -7.65 14.12
C ALA A 201 -4.99 -8.47 12.82
N GLU A 202 -3.94 -9.16 12.39
CA GLU A 202 -3.96 -10.02 11.21
C GLU A 202 -4.82 -11.26 11.44
N LYS A 203 -4.74 -11.88 12.62
CA LYS A 203 -5.57 -13.01 13.04
C LYS A 203 -7.04 -12.61 13.11
N ALA A 204 -7.36 -11.43 13.66
CA ALA A 204 -8.71 -10.88 13.66
C ALA A 204 -9.23 -10.66 12.22
N ARG A 205 -8.39 -10.11 11.33
CA ARG A 205 -8.76 -9.88 9.92
C ARG A 205 -8.96 -11.20 9.16
N LYS A 206 -8.12 -12.20 9.39
CA LYS A 206 -8.28 -13.57 8.84
C LYS A 206 -9.58 -14.20 9.35
N ALA A 207 -9.87 -14.10 10.64
CA ALA A 207 -11.11 -14.59 11.22
C ALA A 207 -12.35 -13.91 10.61
N GLN A 208 -12.31 -12.59 10.42
CA GLN A 208 -13.39 -11.83 9.79
C GLN A 208 -13.61 -12.28 8.33
N THR A 209 -12.54 -12.47 7.56
CA THR A 209 -12.67 -12.97 6.18
C THR A 209 -13.20 -14.41 6.12
N ALA A 210 -12.79 -15.27 7.04
CA ALA A 210 -13.31 -16.65 7.13
C ALA A 210 -14.79 -16.67 7.50
N ALA A 211 -15.22 -15.82 8.44
CA ALA A 211 -16.63 -15.68 8.80
C ALA A 211 -17.48 -15.16 7.61
N GLN A 212 -16.97 -14.17 6.87
CA GLN A 212 -17.63 -13.66 5.67
C GLN A 212 -17.75 -14.74 4.58
N GLU A 213 -16.69 -15.53 4.35
CA GLU A 213 -16.72 -16.63 3.37
C GLU A 213 -17.72 -17.72 3.78
N GLN A 214 -17.79 -18.08 5.06
CA GLN A 214 -18.80 -19.01 5.57
C GLN A 214 -20.23 -18.48 5.40
N MET A 215 -20.45 -17.19 5.64
CA MET A 215 -21.75 -16.55 5.41
C MET A 215 -22.17 -16.62 3.94
N ILE A 216 -21.23 -16.37 3.02
CA ILE A 216 -21.46 -16.49 1.57
C ILE A 216 -21.80 -17.94 1.21
N LYS A 217 -21.04 -18.93 1.71
CA LYS A 217 -21.32 -20.36 1.47
C LYS A 217 -22.71 -20.77 1.94
N ARG A 218 -23.15 -20.29 3.12
CA ARG A 218 -24.51 -20.55 3.64
C ARG A 218 -25.59 -19.93 2.74
N LYS A 219 -25.40 -18.68 2.28
CA LYS A 219 -26.33 -18.02 1.35
C LYS A 219 -26.44 -18.76 0.02
N VAL A 220 -25.32 -19.20 -0.55
CA VAL A 220 -25.31 -19.99 -1.80
C VAL A 220 -26.05 -21.32 -1.62
N LYS A 221 -25.82 -22.02 -0.50
CA LYS A 221 -26.52 -23.28 -0.19
C LYS A 221 -28.03 -23.08 -0.04
N ALA A 222 -28.46 -22.01 0.64
CA ALA A 222 -29.87 -21.67 0.81
C ALA A 222 -30.55 -21.40 -0.55
N LEU A 223 -29.92 -20.61 -1.42
CA LEU A 223 -30.43 -20.34 -2.78
C LEU A 223 -30.50 -21.60 -3.65
N GLN A 224 -29.56 -22.53 -3.50
CA GLN A 224 -29.60 -23.82 -4.20
C GLN A 224 -30.76 -24.69 -3.71
N GLU A 225 -31.03 -24.70 -2.41
CA GLU A 225 -32.15 -25.45 -1.83
C GLU A 225 -33.50 -24.85 -2.24
N GLU A 226 -33.64 -23.53 -2.24
CA GLU A 226 -34.82 -22.81 -2.73
C GLU A 226 -35.10 -23.18 -4.19
N ARG A 227 -34.08 -23.11 -5.07
CA ARG A 227 -34.21 -23.52 -6.47
C ARG A 227 -34.63 -25.00 -6.62
N ARG A 228 -34.15 -25.89 -5.74
CA ARG A 228 -34.60 -27.30 -5.71
C ARG A 228 -36.06 -27.43 -5.30
N ARG A 229 -36.53 -26.62 -4.34
CA ARG A 229 -37.95 -26.59 -3.93
C ARG A 229 -38.84 -26.08 -5.05
N GLU A 230 -38.44 -25.00 -5.73
CA GLU A 230 -39.15 -24.49 -6.91
C GLU A 230 -39.24 -25.54 -8.02
N HIS A 231 -38.14 -26.24 -8.31
CA HIS A 231 -38.13 -27.29 -9.32
C HIS A 231 -39.06 -28.45 -8.96
N LYS A 232 -39.06 -28.90 -7.69
CA LYS A 232 -40.00 -29.93 -7.20
C LYS A 232 -41.46 -29.46 -7.26
N ALA A 233 -41.73 -28.20 -6.92
CA ALA A 233 -43.07 -27.62 -7.01
C ALA A 233 -43.56 -27.58 -8.46
N LYS A 234 -42.71 -27.18 -9.41
CA LYS A 234 -43.01 -27.22 -10.85
C LYS A 234 -43.30 -28.63 -11.35
N GLN A 235 -42.47 -29.62 -10.96
CA GLN A 235 -42.71 -31.03 -11.33
C GLN A 235 -44.03 -31.56 -10.75
N LYS A 236 -44.38 -31.19 -9.51
CA LYS A 236 -45.65 -31.56 -8.91
C LYS A 236 -46.84 -30.94 -9.65
N ALA A 237 -46.76 -29.64 -9.97
CA ALA A 237 -47.79 -28.94 -10.74
C ALA A 237 -47.97 -29.55 -12.14
N GLU A 238 -46.88 -29.89 -12.85
CA GLU A 238 -46.95 -30.58 -14.15
C GLU A 238 -47.61 -31.96 -14.03
N LYS A 239 -47.36 -32.71 -12.94
CA LYS A 239 -47.99 -34.02 -12.69
C LYS A 239 -49.49 -33.90 -12.40
N GLU A 240 -49.90 -32.86 -11.66
CA GLU A 240 -51.30 -32.56 -11.36
C GLU A 240 -52.04 -32.08 -12.63
N GLU A 241 -51.40 -31.25 -13.45
CA GLU A 241 -51.94 -30.82 -14.76
C GLU A 241 -52.16 -32.03 -15.69
N LYS A 242 -51.18 -32.96 -15.75
CA LYS A 242 -51.29 -34.17 -16.56
C LYS A 242 -52.40 -35.12 -16.09
N THR A 243 -52.52 -35.33 -14.77
CA THR A 243 -53.62 -36.17 -14.23
C THR A 243 -54.99 -35.49 -14.36
N GLY A 244 -55.05 -34.16 -14.36
CA GLY A 244 -56.26 -33.40 -14.68
C GLY A 244 -56.71 -33.56 -16.13
N GLN A 245 -55.78 -33.48 -17.09
CA GLN A 245 -56.07 -33.71 -18.52
C GLN A 245 -56.50 -35.16 -18.81
N GLU A 246 -55.90 -36.16 -18.16
CA GLU A 246 -56.31 -37.56 -18.30
C GLU A 246 -57.74 -37.82 -17.79
N ARG A 247 -58.18 -37.12 -16.74
CA ARG A 247 -59.56 -37.21 -16.25
C ARG A 247 -60.57 -36.47 -17.13
N ALA A 248 -60.16 -35.40 -17.80
CA ALA A 248 -61.04 -34.62 -18.68
C ALA A 248 -61.26 -35.26 -20.06
N ASN A 249 -60.35 -36.12 -20.52
CA ASN A 249 -60.42 -36.77 -21.84
C ASN A 249 -61.08 -38.17 -21.83
N GLY A 250 -61.71 -38.56 -20.72
CA GLY A 250 -62.52 -39.78 -20.63
C GLY A 250 -63.88 -39.63 -21.31
N GLU A 251 -63.89 -39.34 -22.62
CA GLU A 251 -64.97 -39.61 -23.61
C GLU A 251 -64.76 -38.71 -24.86
N GLN A 252 -63.68 -38.93 -25.62
CA GLN A 252 -63.66 -38.55 -27.05
C GLN A 252 -62.58 -39.32 -27.83
N PRO A 253 -62.87 -39.83 -29.04
CA PRO A 253 -61.95 -40.67 -29.78
C PRO A 253 -60.88 -39.86 -30.54
N ALA A 254 -59.63 -40.31 -30.37
CA ALA A 254 -58.56 -40.42 -31.36
C ALA A 254 -58.49 -39.39 -32.51
N ALA A 255 -58.01 -38.17 -32.23
CA ALA A 255 -57.38 -37.31 -33.25
C ALA A 255 -56.59 -36.14 -32.61
N SER A 256 -55.48 -36.37 -31.89
CA SER A 256 -54.57 -35.24 -31.53
C SER A 256 -53.13 -35.55 -31.11
N GLU A 257 -52.58 -36.75 -31.37
CA GLU A 257 -51.18 -37.08 -30.98
C GLU A 257 -50.12 -36.14 -31.56
N GLU A 258 -50.38 -35.47 -32.69
CA GLU A 258 -49.41 -34.56 -33.31
C GLU A 258 -49.23 -33.21 -32.55
N LYS A 259 -50.18 -32.82 -31.68
CA LYS A 259 -50.11 -31.54 -30.96
C LYS A 259 -49.28 -31.58 -29.68
N THR A 260 -49.17 -32.75 -29.02
CA THR A 260 -48.45 -32.89 -27.75
C THR A 260 -46.93 -32.98 -27.95
N GLU A 261 -46.46 -33.63 -29.02
CA GLU A 261 -45.03 -33.72 -29.35
C GLU A 261 -44.44 -32.34 -29.68
N LYS A 262 -45.22 -31.49 -30.38
CA LYS A 262 -44.80 -30.14 -30.73
C LYS A 262 -44.64 -29.23 -29.49
N ALA A 263 -45.48 -29.41 -28.47
CA ALA A 263 -45.41 -28.66 -27.22
C ALA A 263 -44.21 -29.09 -26.36
N GLU A 264 -43.91 -30.39 -26.29
CA GLU A 264 -42.75 -30.89 -25.53
C GLU A 264 -41.42 -30.45 -26.16
N LYS A 265 -41.35 -30.47 -27.50
CA LYS A 265 -40.17 -29.99 -28.23
C LYS A 265 -39.95 -28.49 -28.04
N ALA A 266 -41.02 -27.70 -27.93
CA ALA A 266 -40.94 -26.27 -27.62
C ALA A 266 -40.44 -26.01 -26.19
N ARG A 267 -40.92 -26.77 -25.19
CA ARG A 267 -40.41 -26.66 -23.80
C ARG A 267 -38.92 -27.01 -23.71
N LYS A 268 -38.50 -28.13 -24.30
CA LYS A 268 -37.07 -28.54 -24.31
C LYS A 268 -36.17 -27.51 -25.00
N ALA A 269 -36.63 -26.91 -26.10
CA ALA A 269 -35.89 -25.84 -26.77
C ALA A 269 -35.76 -24.58 -25.89
N GLN A 270 -36.81 -24.23 -25.14
CA GLN A 270 -36.79 -23.08 -24.25
C GLN A 270 -35.82 -23.26 -23.07
N THR A 271 -35.78 -24.44 -22.44
CA THR A 271 -34.82 -24.74 -21.36
C THR A 271 -33.38 -24.74 -21.87
N ALA A 272 -33.13 -25.31 -23.05
CA ALA A 272 -31.79 -25.30 -23.67
C ALA A 272 -31.32 -23.87 -24.00
N ALA A 273 -32.21 -23.01 -24.50
CA ALA A 273 -31.90 -21.61 -24.76
C ALA A 273 -31.57 -20.84 -23.47
N GLN A 274 -32.31 -21.08 -22.39
CA GLN A 274 -32.05 -20.45 -21.09
C GLN A 274 -30.71 -20.89 -20.49
N GLU A 275 -30.35 -22.16 -20.61
CA GLU A 275 -29.06 -22.68 -20.14
C GLU A 275 -27.89 -22.11 -20.95
N GLN A 276 -28.03 -21.99 -22.28
CA GLN A 276 -27.02 -21.34 -23.11
C GLN A 276 -26.86 -19.84 -22.77
N MET A 277 -27.95 -19.13 -22.48
CA MET A 277 -27.88 -17.72 -22.05
C MET A 277 -27.11 -17.57 -20.74
N ILE A 278 -27.32 -18.47 -19.78
CA ILE A 278 -26.61 -18.47 -18.50
C ILE A 278 -25.12 -18.78 -18.70
N LYS A 279 -24.78 -19.79 -19.52
CA LYS A 279 -23.38 -20.11 -19.85
C LYS A 279 -22.67 -18.92 -20.52
N ARG A 280 -23.34 -18.20 -21.42
CA ARG A 280 -22.80 -16.97 -22.03
C ARG A 280 -22.59 -15.84 -21.01
N LYS A 281 -23.52 -15.64 -20.07
CA LYS A 281 -23.36 -14.64 -19.00
C LYS A 281 -22.19 -14.96 -18.07
N VAL A 282 -22.03 -16.22 -17.66
CA VAL A 282 -20.92 -16.63 -16.78
C VAL A 282 -19.58 -16.47 -17.51
N LYS A 283 -19.51 -16.87 -18.79
CA LYS A 283 -18.32 -16.68 -19.61
C LYS A 283 -17.98 -15.19 -19.81
N ALA A 284 -18.98 -14.34 -20.05
CA ALA A 284 -18.78 -12.89 -20.15
C ALA A 284 -18.25 -12.28 -18.85
N LEU A 285 -18.78 -12.69 -17.68
CA LEU A 285 -18.26 -12.22 -16.38
C LEU A 285 -16.83 -12.72 -16.09
N GLN A 286 -16.48 -13.93 -16.53
CA GLN A 286 -15.11 -14.46 -16.44
C GLN A 286 -14.15 -13.76 -17.42
N GLU A 287 -14.62 -13.43 -18.62
CA GLU A 287 -13.87 -12.64 -19.60
C GLU A 287 -13.71 -11.19 -19.12
N GLU A 288 -14.71 -10.55 -18.52
CA GLU A 288 -14.59 -9.24 -17.87
C GLU A 288 -13.59 -9.25 -16.70
N ALA A 289 -13.56 -10.33 -15.91
CA ALA A 289 -12.62 -10.49 -14.81
C ALA A 289 -11.16 -10.71 -15.29
N SER A 290 -10.96 -11.28 -16.49
CA SER A 290 -9.63 -11.56 -17.07
C SER A 290 -9.14 -10.49 -18.05
N GLN A 291 -10.05 -9.79 -18.73
CA GLN A 291 -9.80 -8.58 -19.55
C GLN A 291 -9.66 -7.31 -18.69
N GLY A 292 -9.84 -7.41 -17.37
CA GLY A 292 -10.01 -6.27 -16.47
C GLY A 292 -8.76 -5.53 -15.99
N ARG A 293 -7.54 -5.91 -16.41
CA ARG A 293 -6.37 -5.06 -16.12
C ARG A 293 -6.22 -4.02 -17.22
N GLN A 294 -6.98 -2.93 -17.08
CA GLN A 294 -6.83 -1.73 -17.92
C GLN A 294 -5.34 -1.45 -18.15
N PRO A 295 -4.87 -1.25 -19.40
CA PRO A 295 -3.45 -1.05 -19.70
C PRO A 295 -2.80 0.05 -18.86
N LYS A 296 -3.55 1.08 -18.48
CA LYS A 296 -3.11 2.12 -17.53
C LYS A 296 -2.70 1.56 -16.17
N THR A 297 -3.47 0.63 -15.62
CA THR A 297 -3.18 -0.03 -14.34
C THR A 297 -1.93 -0.90 -14.45
N LEU A 298 -1.76 -1.61 -15.57
CA LEU A 298 -0.55 -2.39 -15.84
C LEU A 298 0.68 -1.49 -15.95
N LEU A 299 0.57 -0.37 -16.66
CA LEU A 299 1.64 0.62 -16.80
C LEU A 299 2.03 1.21 -15.43
N ASN A 300 1.05 1.64 -14.62
CA ASN A 300 1.29 2.15 -13.27
C ASN A 300 2.05 1.13 -12.41
N ASN A 301 1.64 -0.14 -12.46
CA ASN A 301 2.30 -1.20 -11.69
C ASN A 301 3.72 -1.48 -12.19
N ALA A 302 3.94 -1.47 -13.52
CA ALA A 302 5.26 -1.67 -14.11
C ALA A 302 6.22 -0.55 -13.71
N ILE A 303 5.79 0.71 -13.81
CA ILE A 303 6.60 1.87 -13.44
C ILE A 303 6.83 1.90 -11.92
N ALA A 304 5.82 1.60 -11.09
CA ALA A 304 6.00 1.56 -9.64
C ALA A 304 7.06 0.53 -9.22
N LYS A 305 7.09 -0.64 -9.88
CA LYS A 305 8.14 -1.65 -9.69
C LYS A 305 9.50 -1.16 -10.14
N PHE A 306 9.56 -0.48 -11.28
CA PHE A 306 10.80 0.04 -11.85
C PHE A 306 11.43 1.13 -10.98
N VAL A 307 10.64 2.10 -10.49
CA VAL A 307 11.13 3.23 -9.67
C VAL A 307 11.25 2.87 -8.18
N ARG A 308 10.78 1.68 -7.76
CA ARG A 308 10.76 1.21 -6.36
C ARG A 308 10.15 2.22 -5.37
N ARG A 309 9.16 3.00 -5.82
CA ARG A 309 8.42 3.97 -4.99
C ARG A 309 6.96 4.06 -5.41
N CYS A 310 6.12 4.58 -4.52
CA CYS A 310 4.75 4.93 -4.86
C CYS A 310 4.71 6.06 -5.90
N LEU A 311 3.87 5.88 -6.92
CA LEU A 311 3.65 6.88 -7.96
C LEU A 311 2.67 7.95 -7.48
N LYS A 312 2.99 9.22 -7.77
CA LYS A 312 2.13 10.38 -7.58
C LYS A 312 1.31 10.63 -8.85
N LYS A 313 0.23 11.41 -8.76
CA LYS A 313 -0.62 11.74 -9.92
C LYS A 313 0.14 12.41 -11.07
N ASN A 314 1.23 13.13 -10.78
CA ASN A 314 2.01 13.87 -11.77
C ASN A 314 3.17 13.06 -12.36
N ASP A 315 3.39 11.83 -11.90
CA ASP A 315 4.49 10.98 -12.34
C ASP A 315 4.24 10.40 -13.74
N ILE A 316 2.97 10.24 -14.14
CA ILE A 316 2.56 9.74 -15.46
C ILE A 316 1.54 10.73 -16.01
N VAL A 317 1.92 11.45 -17.06
CA VAL A 317 1.08 12.48 -17.68
C VAL A 317 0.61 11.98 -19.05
N TYR A 318 -0.71 11.93 -19.22
CA TYR A 318 -1.37 11.64 -20.48
C TYR A 318 -1.76 12.95 -21.15
N THR A 319 -1.07 13.32 -22.22
CA THR A 319 -1.36 14.51 -23.01
C THR A 319 -2.20 14.10 -24.22
N GLN A 320 -3.42 14.61 -24.30
CA GLN A 320 -4.34 14.32 -25.39
C GLN A 320 -4.20 15.37 -26.50
N VAL A 321 -4.10 14.91 -27.74
CA VAL A 321 -4.08 15.74 -28.96
C VAL A 321 -5.23 15.30 -29.85
N GLU A 322 -6.17 16.20 -30.10
CA GLU A 322 -7.27 15.97 -31.02
C GLU A 322 -6.82 16.28 -32.45
N SER A 323 -6.98 15.31 -33.34
CA SER A 323 -6.65 15.47 -34.76
C SER A 323 -7.85 16.07 -35.51
N LYS A 324 -7.59 16.80 -36.60
CA LYS A 324 -8.64 17.43 -37.42
C LYS A 324 -9.68 16.43 -37.95
N ASP A 325 -9.29 15.16 -38.06
CA ASP A 325 -10.16 14.06 -38.52
C ASP A 325 -11.13 13.53 -37.44
N GLY A 326 -11.20 14.19 -36.28
CA GLY A 326 -12.03 13.77 -35.15
C GLY A 326 -11.50 12.53 -34.42
N THR A 327 -10.23 12.19 -34.61
CA THR A 327 -9.55 11.10 -33.89
C THR A 327 -8.66 11.65 -32.78
N PHE A 328 -8.56 10.91 -31.68
CA PHE A 328 -7.73 11.26 -30.54
C PHE A 328 -6.39 10.51 -30.61
N LYS A 329 -5.30 11.24 -30.41
CA LYS A 329 -3.98 10.68 -30.11
C LYS A 329 -3.63 11.05 -28.69
N VAL A 330 -3.06 10.11 -27.94
CA VAL A 330 -2.61 10.35 -26.57
C VAL A 330 -1.13 10.04 -26.49
N GLU A 331 -0.39 10.96 -25.90
CA GLU A 331 1.03 10.87 -25.61
C GLU A 331 1.22 10.66 -24.10
N VAL A 332 1.93 9.60 -23.71
CA VAL A 332 2.28 9.33 -22.31
C VAL A 332 3.70 9.82 -22.07
N SER A 333 3.88 10.66 -21.05
CA SER A 333 5.18 11.12 -20.57
C SER A 333 5.40 10.69 -19.12
N LEU A 334 6.61 10.21 -18.83
CA LEU A 334 7.01 9.72 -17.52
C LEU A 334 7.84 10.78 -16.80
N ASN A 335 7.22 11.53 -15.90
CA ASN A 335 7.88 12.56 -15.08
C ASN A 335 8.48 11.99 -13.78
N THR A 336 8.49 10.66 -13.63
CA THR A 336 8.91 9.96 -12.42
C THR A 336 10.37 10.13 -12.05
N PHE A 337 11.22 10.47 -13.01
CA PHE A 337 12.67 10.41 -12.88
C PHE A 337 13.25 11.78 -12.50
N ARG A 338 13.68 11.91 -11.24
CA ARG A 338 14.57 12.99 -10.81
C ARG A 338 15.96 12.79 -11.42
N GLU A 339 16.70 13.88 -11.57
CA GLU A 339 17.97 14.00 -12.31
C GLU A 339 19.14 13.12 -11.82
N GLU A 340 18.95 12.38 -10.73
CA GLU A 340 20.02 11.72 -9.98
C GLU A 340 20.52 10.42 -10.61
N SER A 341 19.83 9.83 -11.60
CA SER A 341 20.28 8.61 -12.28
C SER A 341 20.47 8.84 -13.77
N GLU A 342 21.73 8.77 -14.22
CA GLU A 342 22.09 8.96 -15.64
C GLU A 342 21.44 7.94 -16.57
N ALA A 343 21.33 6.67 -16.13
CA ALA A 343 20.62 5.62 -16.86
C ALA A 343 19.13 5.92 -17.07
N LEU A 344 18.56 6.84 -16.28
CA LEU A 344 17.15 7.22 -16.30
C LEU A 344 16.90 8.57 -16.96
N LYS A 345 17.95 9.33 -17.30
CA LYS A 345 17.83 10.60 -18.03
C LYS A 345 17.19 10.37 -19.41
N ASP A 346 17.55 9.26 -20.07
CA ASP A 346 17.00 8.90 -21.38
C ASP A 346 15.50 8.59 -21.30
N LEU A 347 15.05 7.94 -20.23
CA LEU A 347 13.65 7.60 -20.00
C LEU A 347 12.75 8.82 -19.75
N LYS A 348 13.29 9.92 -19.21
CA LYS A 348 12.53 11.19 -19.01
C LYS A 348 12.17 11.86 -20.34
N SER A 349 12.97 11.63 -21.38
CA SER A 349 12.71 12.14 -22.73
C SER A 349 11.75 11.26 -23.53
N LEU A 350 11.53 10.01 -23.11
CA LEU A 350 10.66 9.09 -23.82
C LEU A 350 9.20 9.51 -23.71
N ARG A 351 8.62 9.81 -24.87
CA ARG A 351 7.20 10.05 -25.04
C ARG A 351 6.61 8.89 -25.83
N PHE A 352 5.66 8.20 -25.22
CA PHE A 352 5.01 7.06 -25.85
C PHE A 352 3.70 7.51 -26.50
N ARG A 353 3.66 7.49 -27.84
CA ARG A 353 2.47 7.89 -28.60
C ARG A 353 1.64 6.65 -28.95
N GLY A 354 0.42 6.61 -28.46
CA GLY A 354 -0.55 5.60 -28.88
C GLY A 354 -1.07 5.85 -30.29
N GLY A 355 -1.59 4.81 -30.93
CA GLY A 355 -2.34 4.93 -32.18
C GLY A 355 -3.55 5.85 -32.06
N ALA A 356 -3.99 6.42 -33.18
CA ALA A 356 -5.19 7.24 -33.23
C ALA A 356 -6.44 6.38 -32.95
N ALA A 357 -7.34 6.86 -32.07
CA ALA A 357 -8.57 6.16 -31.74
C ALA A 357 -9.79 7.09 -31.81
N LYS A 358 -10.98 6.49 -31.88
CA LYS A 358 -12.25 7.24 -31.92
C LYS A 358 -12.61 7.86 -30.57
N THR A 359 -12.07 7.34 -29.48
CA THR A 359 -12.31 7.85 -28.13
C THR A 359 -10.99 8.14 -27.41
N ALA A 360 -10.98 9.20 -26.59
CA ALA A 360 -9.81 9.54 -25.78
C ALA A 360 -9.39 8.42 -24.82
N LYS A 361 -10.37 7.65 -24.31
CA LYS A 361 -10.12 6.51 -23.42
C LYS A 361 -9.34 5.40 -24.13
N GLU A 362 -9.75 5.05 -25.35
CA GLU A 362 -9.09 4.04 -26.17
C GLU A 362 -7.70 4.49 -26.60
N ALA A 363 -7.53 5.75 -27.04
CA ALA A 363 -6.24 6.31 -27.38
C ALA A 363 -5.26 6.28 -26.20
N ALA A 364 -5.73 6.58 -24.98
CA ALA A 364 -4.92 6.52 -23.78
C ALA A 364 -4.55 5.08 -23.37
N ASN A 365 -5.38 4.09 -23.69
CA ASN A 365 -5.06 2.68 -23.47
C ASN A 365 -4.00 2.19 -24.47
N LEU A 366 -4.15 2.54 -25.76
CA LEU A 366 -3.14 2.23 -26.78
C LEU A 366 -1.78 2.86 -26.46
N ALA A 367 -1.77 4.11 -25.98
CA ALA A 367 -0.55 4.78 -25.57
C ALA A 367 0.10 4.10 -24.35
N ALA A 368 -0.71 3.59 -23.41
CA ALA A 368 -0.21 2.84 -22.26
C ALA A 368 0.35 1.46 -22.64
N GLU A 369 -0.24 0.79 -23.63
CA GLU A 369 0.28 -0.47 -24.18
C GLU A 369 1.63 -0.27 -24.87
N GLU A 370 1.79 0.81 -25.63
CA GLU A 370 3.06 1.15 -26.27
C GLU A 370 4.15 1.42 -25.23
N ALA A 371 3.82 2.19 -24.18
CA ALA A 371 4.73 2.44 -23.06
C ALA A 371 5.15 1.15 -22.34
N LEU A 372 4.21 0.23 -22.12
CA LEU A 372 4.50 -1.10 -21.54
C LEU A 372 5.44 -1.93 -22.42
N ARG A 373 5.22 -1.92 -23.74
CA ARG A 373 6.07 -2.64 -24.69
C ARG A 373 7.50 -2.09 -24.68
N ALA A 374 7.65 -0.78 -24.66
CA ALA A 374 8.95 -0.12 -24.59
C ALA A 374 9.67 -0.38 -23.25
N LEU A 375 8.96 -0.35 -22.13
CA LEU A 375 9.54 -0.71 -20.82
C LEU A 375 9.97 -2.17 -20.76
N ALA A 376 9.18 -3.08 -21.33
CA ALA A 376 9.54 -4.50 -21.40
C ALA A 376 10.78 -4.73 -22.28
N ALA A 377 10.89 -4.01 -23.41
CA ALA A 377 12.07 -4.04 -24.26
C ALA A 377 13.30 -3.51 -23.50
N ALA A 378 13.20 -2.35 -22.85
CA ALA A 378 14.30 -1.79 -22.05
C ALA A 378 14.77 -2.75 -20.94
N ALA A 379 13.84 -3.38 -20.21
CA ALA A 379 14.18 -4.36 -19.18
C ALA A 379 14.86 -5.62 -19.75
N ALA A 380 14.49 -6.06 -20.96
CA ALA A 380 15.15 -7.18 -21.63
C ALA A 380 16.60 -6.82 -22.02
N VAL A 381 16.84 -5.57 -22.42
CA VAL A 381 18.16 -5.04 -22.77
C VAL A 381 19.05 -4.94 -21.54
N GLU A 382 18.53 -4.42 -20.43
CA GLU A 382 19.26 -4.35 -19.16
C GLU A 382 19.71 -5.75 -18.71
N LYS A 383 18.81 -6.74 -18.78
CA LYS A 383 19.10 -8.14 -18.48
C LYS A 383 20.13 -8.78 -19.43
N ALA A 384 20.16 -8.37 -20.69
CA ALA A 384 21.16 -8.82 -21.66
C ALA A 384 22.53 -8.16 -21.44
N SER A 385 22.54 -6.88 -21.05
CA SER A 385 23.77 -6.13 -20.73
C SER A 385 24.44 -6.63 -19.45
N SER A 386 23.65 -7.09 -18.46
CA SER A 386 24.21 -7.68 -17.24
C SER A 386 24.83 -9.07 -17.44
N THR A 387 24.64 -9.70 -18.61
CA THR A 387 25.11 -11.07 -18.89
C THR A 387 26.25 -11.14 -19.91
N THR A 388 26.63 -10.03 -20.55
CA THR A 388 27.75 -10.03 -21.52
C THR A 388 28.62 -8.78 -21.35
N ALA A 389 29.90 -8.99 -21.08
CA ALA A 389 30.90 -7.93 -21.00
C ALA A 389 31.07 -7.24 -22.37
N GLY A 390 31.08 -5.91 -22.38
CA GLY A 390 31.74 -5.11 -23.41
C GLY A 390 30.84 -4.32 -24.36
N ASP A 391 30.37 -4.92 -25.46
CA ASP A 391 30.29 -4.14 -26.70
C ASP A 391 28.91 -3.97 -27.36
N LYS A 392 27.79 -4.29 -26.69
CA LYS A 392 26.44 -4.29 -27.33
C LYS A 392 25.46 -3.19 -26.88
N ALA A 393 25.84 -2.30 -25.95
CA ALA A 393 24.91 -1.28 -25.45
C ALA A 393 24.55 -0.19 -26.50
N ALA A 394 25.49 0.16 -27.39
CA ALA A 394 25.30 1.22 -28.39
C ALA A 394 24.34 0.82 -29.53
N GLU A 395 24.36 -0.45 -29.94
CA GLU A 395 23.50 -0.96 -31.04
C GLU A 395 22.02 -0.97 -30.64
N VAL A 396 21.73 -1.05 -29.35
CA VAL A 396 20.35 -1.17 -28.84
C VAL A 396 19.68 0.19 -28.63
N ALA A 397 20.43 1.23 -28.27
CA ALA A 397 19.92 2.60 -28.26
C ALA A 397 19.46 3.05 -29.66
N GLN A 398 20.16 2.57 -30.71
CA GLN A 398 19.79 2.77 -32.12
C GLN A 398 18.44 2.09 -32.44
N VAL A 399 18.24 0.84 -32.01
CA VAL A 399 17.00 0.07 -32.24
C VAL A 399 15.78 0.73 -31.56
N LEU A 400 15.95 1.35 -30.39
CA LEU A 400 14.86 2.08 -29.72
C LEU A 400 14.53 3.41 -30.41
N GLN A 401 15.50 4.06 -31.04
CA GLN A 401 15.25 5.26 -31.85
C GLN A 401 14.54 4.91 -33.17
N ASP A 402 14.92 3.79 -33.80
CA ASP A 402 14.34 3.33 -35.08
C ASP A 402 12.93 2.74 -34.94
N ALA A 403 12.52 2.33 -33.74
CA ALA A 403 11.16 1.85 -33.44
C ALA A 403 10.11 2.99 -33.35
N SER A 404 10.54 4.25 -33.34
CA SER A 404 9.65 5.41 -33.33
C SER A 404 9.32 5.80 -34.78
N PRO A 405 8.04 5.79 -35.21
CA PRO A 405 7.69 6.18 -36.57
C PRO A 405 8.11 7.63 -36.82
N PRO A 406 8.70 7.94 -38.00
CA PRO A 406 9.19 9.28 -38.29
C PRO A 406 8.03 10.29 -38.19
N PRO A 407 8.30 11.51 -37.69
CA PRO A 407 7.29 12.56 -37.66
C PRO A 407 6.83 12.89 -39.10
N PRO A 408 5.54 13.21 -39.30
CA PRO A 408 5.05 13.70 -40.59
C PRO A 408 5.61 15.08 -40.94
#